data_AF-A0A9D5N1N9-F1
#
_entry.id   AF-A0A9D5N1N9-F1
#
_cell.length_a   1.000
_cell.length_b   1.000
_cell.length_c   1.000
_cell.angle_alpha   90.00
_cell.angle_beta   90.00
_cell.angle_gamma   90.00
#
_symmetry.space_group_name_H-M   'P 1'
#
loop_
_entity.id
_entity.type
_entity.pdbx_description
1 polymer ?
#
loop_
_entity_poly.entity_id
_entity_poly.type
_entity_poly.pdbx_seq_one_letter_code
_entity_poly.pdbx_strand_id
1 'polypeptide(L)'
;MTRSPRIPTANSGSSSARSSPVRSENPCMPARTLQTPRSQRNEDPAPAAMAEAGIKNWLHRPDRNLNKSPAHSTRQKPEYDERSEKQMSERDRYNHTYQQLTGRIRESGAACSVLRAAGKAATLAVYATYPLLLLYLGKTGDFRRLVISVLIPGLSFVLLSAVRSRINRPRPYETWDITPLIPKDTKGNSMPSRHVFSTAVIAMAWIPVSLPAGILLLLVAVLESVIRVLGGVHYPSDVAAGYLIGVLAGLPMLFL
;
A
#
# COMPACT_ATOMS: atom_id res chain seq x y z
N MET A 1 -46.86 -52.49 12.94
CA MET A 1 -47.16 -51.99 11.57
C MET A 1 -47.48 -50.51 11.66
N THR A 2 -46.51 -49.63 11.41
CA THR A 2 -46.74 -48.19 11.25
C THR A 2 -45.79 -47.69 10.16
N ARG A 3 -46.38 -47.27 9.03
CA ARG A 3 -45.69 -46.83 7.82
C ARG A 3 -45.13 -45.41 8.02
N SER A 4 -43.85 -45.24 7.70
CA SER A 4 -43.17 -43.94 7.62
C SER A 4 -43.63 -43.17 6.35
N PRO A 5 -43.92 -41.86 6.41
CA PRO A 5 -44.17 -41.06 5.20
C PRO A 5 -42.86 -40.58 4.58
N ARG A 6 -42.67 -40.85 3.28
CA ARG A 6 -41.61 -40.29 2.43
C ARG A 6 -41.93 -38.83 2.11
N ILE A 7 -40.96 -37.93 2.34
CA ILE A 7 -40.97 -36.54 1.85
C ILE A 7 -40.13 -36.48 0.55
N PRO A 8 -40.54 -35.72 -0.49
CA PRO A 8 -39.86 -35.68 -1.78
C PRO A 8 -38.57 -34.86 -1.74
N THR A 9 -37.56 -35.33 -2.46
CA THR A 9 -36.27 -34.66 -2.68
C THR A 9 -36.43 -33.45 -3.61
N ALA A 10 -36.19 -32.24 -3.10
CA ALA A 10 -36.04 -31.05 -3.92
C ALA A 10 -34.60 -30.96 -4.45
N ASN A 11 -34.50 -31.00 -5.77
CA ASN A 11 -33.29 -30.78 -6.55
C ASN A 11 -33.04 -29.26 -6.63
N SER A 12 -31.94 -28.76 -6.06
CA SER A 12 -31.49 -27.38 -6.29
C SER A 12 -30.01 -27.39 -6.59
N GLY A 13 -29.68 -27.18 -7.87
CA GLY A 13 -28.33 -27.01 -8.36
C GLY A 13 -27.64 -25.84 -7.69
N SER A 14 -26.52 -26.11 -7.01
CA SER A 14 -25.59 -25.09 -6.58
C SER A 14 -24.52 -24.91 -7.65
N SER A 15 -24.65 -23.83 -8.41
CA SER A 15 -23.64 -23.28 -9.31
C SER A 15 -22.33 -23.10 -8.54
N SER A 16 -21.31 -23.85 -8.93
CA SER A 16 -19.93 -23.70 -8.46
C SER A 16 -19.36 -22.38 -8.99
N ALA A 17 -19.52 -21.30 -8.21
CA ALA A 17 -18.82 -20.05 -8.44
C ALA A 17 -17.32 -20.26 -8.17
N ARG A 18 -16.58 -20.43 -9.27
CA ARG A 18 -15.12 -20.53 -9.32
C ARG A 18 -14.52 -19.21 -8.83
N SER A 19 -14.01 -19.19 -7.60
CA SER A 19 -13.22 -18.08 -7.08
C SER A 19 -11.85 -18.10 -7.76
N SER A 20 -11.65 -17.17 -8.70
CA SER A 20 -10.33 -16.91 -9.28
C SER A 20 -9.37 -16.45 -8.18
N PRO A 21 -8.14 -17.01 -8.10
CA PRO A 21 -7.15 -16.53 -7.15
C PRO A 21 -6.76 -15.10 -7.53
N VAL A 22 -6.89 -14.16 -6.59
CA VAL A 22 -6.39 -12.79 -6.71
C VAL A 22 -4.89 -12.87 -6.96
N ARG A 23 -4.49 -12.60 -8.19
CA ARG A 23 -3.08 -12.56 -8.60
C ARG A 23 -2.43 -11.41 -7.85
N SER A 24 -1.43 -11.69 -7.03
CA SER A 24 -0.63 -10.67 -6.34
C SER A 24 0.24 -9.93 -7.37
N GLU A 25 -0.36 -9.02 -8.13
CA GLU A 25 0.40 -8.16 -9.03
C GLU A 25 1.26 -7.24 -8.16
N ASN A 26 2.58 -7.35 -8.31
CA ASN A 26 3.53 -6.55 -7.55
C ASN A 26 3.37 -5.08 -7.98
N PRO A 27 2.81 -4.20 -7.13
CA PRO A 27 2.34 -2.89 -7.58
C PRO A 27 3.46 -1.95 -8.01
N CYS A 28 4.72 -2.29 -7.72
CA CYS A 28 5.90 -1.45 -7.94
C CYS A 28 6.76 -1.93 -9.12
N MET A 29 6.21 -2.76 -10.02
CA MET A 29 6.85 -3.04 -11.30
C MET A 29 6.65 -1.83 -12.24
N PRO A 30 7.69 -1.37 -12.96
CA PRO A 30 7.45 -0.48 -14.08
C PRO A 30 6.45 -1.16 -15.01
N ALA A 31 5.45 -0.43 -15.50
CA ALA A 31 4.50 -0.95 -16.48
C ALA A 31 5.31 -1.67 -17.55
N ARG A 32 5.21 -3.02 -17.59
CA ARG A 32 5.75 -3.77 -18.73
C ARG A 32 5.11 -3.10 -19.92
N THR A 33 5.93 -2.53 -20.78
CA THR A 33 5.56 -2.12 -22.12
C THR A 33 4.64 -3.22 -22.63
N LEU A 34 3.38 -2.90 -22.92
CA LEU A 34 2.50 -3.80 -23.64
C LEU A 34 3.29 -4.19 -24.88
N GLN A 35 3.94 -5.37 -24.83
CA GLN A 35 4.48 -5.99 -26.01
C GLN A 35 3.24 -6.27 -26.83
N THR A 36 3.06 -5.42 -27.83
CA THR A 36 2.18 -5.68 -28.95
C THR A 36 2.42 -7.13 -29.37
N PRO A 37 1.35 -7.92 -29.61
CA PRO A 37 1.52 -9.28 -30.11
C PRO A 37 2.42 -9.20 -31.34
N ARG A 38 3.55 -9.90 -31.28
CA ARG A 38 4.50 -10.03 -32.38
C ARG A 38 3.71 -10.59 -33.55
N SER A 39 3.31 -9.75 -34.49
CA SER A 39 2.76 -10.21 -35.75
C SER A 39 3.86 -11.07 -36.38
N GLN A 40 3.51 -12.30 -36.70
CA GLN A 40 4.32 -13.16 -37.54
C GLN A 40 4.50 -12.42 -38.87
N ARG A 41 5.59 -11.67 -38.99
CA ARG A 41 6.11 -11.27 -40.29
C ARG A 41 6.83 -12.50 -40.81
N ASN A 42 6.20 -13.13 -41.80
CA ASN A 42 6.84 -14.09 -42.68
C ASN A 42 8.19 -13.53 -43.12
N GLU A 43 9.21 -14.36 -43.04
CA GLU A 43 10.55 -14.05 -43.53
C GLU A 43 10.49 -13.96 -45.06
N ASP A 44 10.69 -12.75 -45.60
CA ASP A 44 11.12 -12.60 -46.98
C ASP A 44 12.66 -12.59 -47.01
N PRO A 45 13.31 -13.39 -47.86
CA PRO A 45 14.76 -13.57 -47.84
C PRO A 45 15.52 -12.36 -48.39
N ALA A 46 16.73 -12.15 -47.86
CA ALA A 46 17.64 -11.07 -48.23
C ALA A 46 18.03 -11.09 -49.73
N PRO A 47 18.23 -9.92 -50.36
CA PRO A 47 18.49 -9.83 -51.80
C PRO A 47 19.98 -9.95 -52.13
N ALA A 48 20.38 -11.07 -52.72
CA ALA A 48 21.72 -11.27 -53.29
C ALA A 48 21.70 -11.62 -54.80
N ALA A 49 20.60 -11.35 -55.51
CA ALA A 49 20.51 -11.70 -56.93
C ALA A 49 19.52 -10.81 -57.71
N MET A 50 19.83 -9.52 -57.89
CA MET A 50 19.24 -8.70 -58.98
C MET A 50 20.20 -7.56 -59.39
N ALA A 51 21.43 -7.93 -59.74
CA ALA A 51 22.22 -7.13 -60.66
C ALA A 51 21.83 -7.53 -62.10
N GLU A 52 21.81 -6.56 -63.01
CA GLU A 52 21.47 -6.69 -64.43
C GLU A 52 19.96 -6.73 -64.79
N ALA A 53 19.33 -5.55 -64.75
CA ALA A 53 18.57 -5.04 -65.91
C ALA A 53 18.00 -3.66 -65.58
N GLY A 54 18.25 -2.67 -66.44
CA GLY A 54 17.37 -1.50 -66.53
C GLY A 54 17.93 -0.13 -66.10
N ILE A 55 19.20 0.16 -66.41
CA ILE A 55 19.81 1.52 -66.32
C ILE A 55 19.24 2.46 -67.43
N LYS A 56 17.93 2.41 -67.73
CA LYS A 56 17.34 3.22 -68.83
C LYS A 56 16.06 3.97 -68.49
N ASN A 57 15.68 4.11 -67.21
CA ASN A 57 14.50 4.91 -66.85
C ASN A 57 14.73 5.91 -65.70
N TRP A 58 16.00 6.29 -65.48
CA TRP A 58 16.41 7.14 -64.36
C TRP A 58 16.59 8.63 -64.70
N LEU A 59 16.27 9.05 -65.93
CA LEU A 59 16.56 10.41 -66.40
C LEU A 59 15.34 11.33 -66.62
N HIS A 60 14.14 10.97 -66.15
CA HIS A 60 12.99 11.88 -66.15
C HIS A 60 12.19 11.76 -64.85
N ARG A 61 12.63 12.43 -63.78
CA ARG A 61 11.73 12.84 -62.70
C ARG A 61 12.02 14.29 -62.29
N PRO A 62 11.10 15.22 -62.51
CA PRO A 62 11.26 16.61 -62.10
C PRO A 62 11.10 16.77 -60.59
N ASP A 63 11.87 17.70 -60.03
CA ASP A 63 11.88 18.11 -58.63
C ASP A 63 10.47 18.32 -58.06
N ARG A 64 10.19 17.68 -56.92
CA ARG A 64 9.05 18.03 -56.08
C ARG A 64 9.46 18.21 -54.61
N ASN A 65 9.68 19.49 -54.32
CA ASN A 65 9.17 20.23 -53.16
C ASN A 65 9.66 19.78 -51.77
N LEU A 66 10.75 20.44 -51.35
CA LEU A 66 11.17 20.64 -49.96
C LEU A 66 10.14 21.49 -49.21
N ASN A 67 9.09 20.88 -48.66
CA ASN A 67 8.44 21.37 -47.45
C ASN A 67 7.48 20.33 -46.87
N LYS A 68 7.80 19.80 -45.68
CA LYS A 68 6.87 19.40 -44.60
C LYS A 68 7.65 18.66 -43.51
N SER A 69 8.10 19.41 -42.50
CA SER A 69 8.39 18.83 -41.19
C SER A 69 7.15 18.13 -40.63
N PRO A 70 7.22 16.89 -40.15
CA PRO A 70 6.10 16.27 -39.47
C PRO A 70 5.88 16.96 -38.12
N ALA A 71 4.66 17.47 -37.96
CA ALA A 71 4.16 18.11 -36.77
C ALA A 71 4.33 17.22 -35.53
N HIS A 72 4.58 17.89 -34.41
CA HIS A 72 4.48 17.34 -33.06
C HIS A 72 3.28 16.40 -32.90
N SER A 73 3.57 15.12 -32.67
CA SER A 73 2.65 14.18 -32.05
C SER A 73 2.39 14.67 -30.62
N THR A 74 1.41 15.56 -30.46
CA THR A 74 0.81 15.87 -29.16
C THR A 74 0.29 14.56 -28.58
N ARG A 75 0.97 14.08 -27.53
CA ARG A 75 0.50 13.03 -26.64
C ARG A 75 -0.85 13.50 -26.09
N GLN A 76 -1.95 13.08 -26.71
CA GLN A 76 -3.29 13.34 -26.19
C GLN A 76 -3.34 12.79 -24.77
N LYS A 77 -3.41 13.69 -23.79
CA LYS A 77 -3.86 13.32 -22.45
C LYS A 77 -5.27 12.76 -22.63
N PRO A 78 -5.62 11.64 -21.97
CA PRO A 78 -6.98 11.14 -22.02
C PRO A 78 -7.91 12.26 -21.54
N GLU A 79 -8.90 12.56 -22.36
CA GLU A 79 -9.94 13.54 -22.09
C GLU A 79 -10.72 13.07 -20.86
N TYR A 80 -10.62 13.84 -19.78
CA TYR A 80 -11.24 13.53 -18.49
C TYR A 80 -12.73 13.91 -18.59
N ASP A 81 -13.59 12.93 -18.84
CA ASP A 81 -15.03 13.15 -18.97
C ASP A 81 -15.67 13.34 -17.59
N GLU A 82 -15.94 14.59 -17.20
CA GLU A 82 -16.63 14.96 -15.95
C GLU A 82 -17.98 14.24 -15.75
N ARG A 83 -18.61 13.76 -16.85
CA ARG A 83 -19.88 13.02 -16.81
C ARG A 83 -19.73 11.61 -16.25
N SER A 84 -18.55 11.01 -16.42
CA SER A 84 -18.22 9.67 -15.92
C SER A 84 -17.99 9.64 -14.39
N GLU A 85 -17.60 10.77 -13.78
CA GLU A 85 -17.38 10.88 -12.33
C GLU A 85 -18.66 10.79 -11.51
N LYS A 86 -19.77 11.35 -12.02
CA LYS A 86 -21.08 11.33 -11.35
C LYS A 86 -21.71 9.94 -11.29
N GLN A 87 -21.31 9.01 -12.16
CA GLN A 87 -21.82 7.63 -12.20
C GLN A 87 -20.82 6.59 -11.66
N MET A 88 -19.62 7.03 -11.27
CA MET A 88 -18.57 6.15 -10.77
C MET A 88 -18.93 5.63 -9.38
N SER A 89 -18.80 4.31 -9.18
CA SER A 89 -19.06 3.70 -7.87
C SER A 89 -18.13 4.30 -6.80
N GLU A 90 -18.57 4.34 -5.54
CA GLU A 90 -17.72 4.85 -4.46
C GLU A 90 -16.37 4.11 -4.37
N ARG A 91 -16.38 2.82 -4.76
CA ARG A 91 -15.18 1.97 -4.79
C ARG A 91 -14.20 2.42 -5.86
N ASP A 92 -14.69 2.69 -7.06
CA ASP A 92 -13.87 3.14 -8.18
C ASP A 92 -13.31 4.53 -7.92
N ARG A 93 -14.12 5.43 -7.33
CA ARG A 93 -13.68 6.77 -6.95
C ARG A 93 -12.55 6.72 -5.92
N TYR A 94 -12.67 5.91 -4.87
CA TYR A 94 -11.61 5.74 -3.87
C TYR A 94 -10.33 5.16 -4.49
N ASN A 95 -10.46 4.12 -5.33
CA ASN A 95 -9.32 3.50 -6.00
C ASN A 95 -8.60 4.52 -6.90
N HIS A 96 -9.34 5.29 -7.69
CA HIS A 96 -8.81 6.34 -8.54
C HIS A 96 -8.06 7.40 -7.73
N THR A 97 -8.65 7.93 -6.65
CA THR A 97 -7.97 8.89 -5.75
C THR A 97 -6.71 8.28 -5.12
N TYR A 98 -6.75 7.03 -4.67
CA TYR A 98 -5.59 6.34 -4.10
C TYR A 98 -4.47 6.15 -5.13
N GLN A 99 -4.81 5.78 -6.36
CA GLN A 99 -3.86 5.63 -7.45
C GLN A 99 -3.24 6.98 -7.85
N GLN A 100 -4.03 8.06 -7.88
CA GLN A 100 -3.50 9.41 -8.12
C GLN A 100 -2.51 9.85 -7.01
N LEU A 101 -2.86 9.61 -5.75
CA LEU A 101 -2.01 9.95 -4.60
C LEU A 101 -0.71 9.14 -4.60
N THR A 102 -0.77 7.86 -4.98
CA THR A 102 0.38 6.94 -4.95
C THR A 102 1.11 6.79 -6.28
N GLY A 103 0.62 7.41 -7.36
CA GLY A 103 1.11 7.21 -8.74
C GLY A 103 2.60 7.47 -8.87
N ARG A 104 3.10 8.60 -8.36
CA ARG A 104 4.53 8.94 -8.37
C ARG A 104 5.41 7.93 -7.62
N ILE A 105 4.90 7.36 -6.53
CA ILE A 105 5.61 6.34 -5.75
C ILE A 105 5.59 5.00 -6.49
N ARG A 106 4.48 4.70 -7.17
CA ARG A 106 4.24 3.45 -7.88
C ARG A 106 5.04 3.34 -9.18
N GLU A 107 5.18 4.45 -9.90
CA GLU A 107 6.00 4.57 -11.12
C GLU A 107 7.50 4.41 -10.83
N SER A 108 7.94 4.75 -9.61
CA SER A 108 9.31 4.56 -9.16
C SER A 108 9.43 3.33 -8.26
N GLY A 109 9.90 2.21 -8.84
CA GLY A 109 10.20 0.99 -8.07
C GLY A 109 11.17 1.25 -6.90
N ALA A 110 12.06 2.24 -7.04
CA ALA A 110 12.94 2.71 -5.97
C ALA A 110 12.15 3.40 -4.83
N ALA A 111 11.24 4.33 -5.14
CA ALA A 111 10.44 5.03 -4.14
C ALA A 111 9.54 4.06 -3.33
N CYS A 112 8.94 3.09 -4.01
CA CYS A 112 8.23 1.99 -3.36
C CYS A 112 9.11 1.21 -2.37
N SER A 113 10.33 0.86 -2.79
CA SER A 113 11.26 0.10 -1.97
C SER A 113 11.75 0.91 -0.77
N VAL A 114 12.04 2.19 -0.97
CA VAL A 114 12.40 3.13 0.09
C VAL A 114 11.25 3.30 1.08
N LEU A 115 10.00 3.47 0.64
CA LEU A 115 8.85 3.58 1.53
C LEU A 115 8.70 2.33 2.43
N ARG A 116 8.81 1.14 1.82
CA ARG A 116 8.74 -0.14 2.54
C ARG A 116 9.90 -0.29 3.52
N ALA A 117 11.12 0.03 3.08
CA ALA A 117 12.33 -0.08 3.90
C ALA A 117 12.30 0.91 5.06
N ALA A 118 11.98 2.18 4.80
CA ALA A 118 11.85 3.23 5.82
C ALA A 118 10.80 2.87 6.85
N GLY A 119 9.62 2.40 6.43
CA GLY A 119 8.57 1.97 7.36
C GLY A 119 9.00 0.80 8.25
N LYS A 120 9.70 -0.19 7.70
CA LYS A 120 10.23 -1.32 8.48
C LYS A 120 11.36 -0.91 9.42
N ALA A 121 12.30 -0.09 8.91
CA ALA A 121 13.45 0.39 9.67
C ALA A 121 13.02 1.27 10.84
N ALA A 122 12.08 2.20 10.61
CA ALA A 122 11.51 3.04 11.66
C ALA A 122 10.86 2.21 12.77
N THR A 123 9.97 1.26 12.42
CA THR A 123 9.34 0.36 13.40
C THR A 123 10.40 -0.42 14.19
N LEU A 124 11.40 -0.99 13.51
CA LEU A 124 12.43 -1.78 14.16
C LEU A 124 13.30 -0.94 15.10
N ALA A 125 13.68 0.27 14.68
CA ALA A 125 14.47 1.19 15.49
C ALA A 125 13.73 1.55 16.78
N VAL A 126 12.46 1.95 16.69
CA VAL A 126 11.60 2.24 17.86
C VAL A 126 11.51 1.03 18.79
N TYR A 127 11.29 -0.16 18.23
CA TYR A 127 11.14 -1.37 19.05
C TYR A 127 12.46 -1.79 19.70
N ALA A 128 13.60 -1.42 19.12
CA ALA A 128 14.91 -1.59 19.72
C ALA A 128 15.18 -0.55 20.83
N THR A 129 14.66 0.67 20.73
CA THR A 129 14.85 1.67 21.81
C THR A 129 14.09 1.32 23.09
N TYR A 130 12.99 0.57 23.00
CA TYR A 130 12.21 0.20 24.18
C TYR A 130 12.95 -0.70 25.18
N PRO A 131 13.54 -1.86 24.81
CA PRO A 131 14.35 -2.64 25.75
C PRO A 131 15.57 -1.86 26.23
N LEU A 132 16.15 -0.95 25.42
CA LEU A 132 17.23 -0.08 25.87
C LEU A 132 16.78 0.88 26.98
N LEU A 133 15.58 1.45 26.87
CA LEU A 133 14.96 2.26 27.92
C LEU A 133 14.78 1.44 29.21
N LEU A 134 14.22 0.23 29.11
CA LEU A 134 14.00 -0.63 30.28
C LEU A 134 15.32 -1.05 30.94
N LEU A 135 16.34 -1.40 30.15
CA LEU A 135 17.67 -1.72 30.66
C LEU A 135 18.33 -0.51 31.34
N TYR A 136 18.16 0.69 30.77
CA TYR A 136 18.66 1.93 31.37
C TYR A 136 18.00 2.18 32.74
N LEU A 137 16.67 2.12 32.82
CA LEU A 137 15.93 2.30 34.08
C LEU A 137 16.28 1.23 35.13
N GLY A 138 16.49 -0.02 34.69
CA GLY A 138 16.96 -1.09 35.57
C GLY A 138 18.37 -0.85 36.12
N LYS A 139 19.27 -0.29 35.29
CA LYS A 139 20.64 0.04 35.71
C LYS A 139 20.72 1.25 36.63
N THR A 140 19.84 2.24 36.46
CA THR A 140 19.79 3.42 37.35
C THR A 140 19.09 3.14 38.68
N GLY A 141 18.45 1.96 38.83
CA GLY A 141 17.77 1.57 40.06
C GLY A 141 16.42 2.25 40.25
N ASP A 142 15.89 2.95 39.24
CA ASP A 142 14.56 3.58 39.30
C ASP A 142 13.46 2.54 39.09
N PHE A 143 13.25 1.72 40.11
CA PHE A 143 12.32 0.60 40.06
C PHE A 143 10.87 1.05 39.81
N ARG A 144 10.48 2.20 40.35
CA ARG A 144 9.13 2.76 40.16
C ARG A 144 8.89 3.09 38.70
N ARG A 145 9.80 3.83 38.05
CA ARG A 145 9.67 4.14 36.62
C ARG A 145 9.76 2.89 35.77
N LEU A 146 10.69 1.98 36.07
CA LEU A 146 10.81 0.71 35.36
C LEU A 146 9.50 -0.08 35.34
N VAL A 147 8.91 -0.32 36.51
CA VAL A 147 7.65 -1.08 36.65
C VAL A 147 6.54 -0.40 35.85
N ILE A 148 6.42 0.93 35.94
CA ILE A 148 5.35 1.65 35.27
C ILE A 148 5.56 1.69 33.73
N SER A 149 6.81 1.85 33.29
CA SER A 149 7.21 1.76 31.87
C SER A 149 7.02 0.36 31.27
N VAL A 150 6.82 -0.67 32.09
CA VAL A 150 6.39 -2.01 31.64
C VAL A 150 4.88 -2.16 31.71
N LEU A 151 4.28 -1.83 32.86
CA LEU A 151 2.86 -2.05 33.11
C LEU A 151 1.95 -1.23 32.19
N ILE A 152 2.22 0.07 32.02
CA ILE A 152 1.35 0.96 31.23
C ILE A 152 1.36 0.57 29.74
N PRO A 153 2.52 0.45 29.05
CA PRO A 153 2.53 -0.01 27.67
C PRO A 153 1.98 -1.43 27.50
N GLY A 154 2.32 -2.35 28.41
CA GLY A 154 1.86 -3.74 28.38
C GLY A 154 0.35 -3.86 28.49
N LEU A 155 -0.25 -3.27 29.53
CA LEU A 155 -1.70 -3.28 29.73
C LEU A 155 -2.42 -2.59 28.58
N SER A 156 -1.93 -1.44 28.14
CA SER A 156 -2.54 -0.67 27.06
C SER A 156 -2.50 -1.43 25.74
N PHE A 157 -1.43 -2.18 25.45
CA PHE A 157 -1.34 -3.04 24.26
C PHE A 157 -2.36 -4.19 24.29
N VAL A 158 -2.55 -4.83 25.44
CA VAL A 158 -3.56 -5.89 25.62
C VAL A 158 -4.96 -5.34 25.41
N LEU A 159 -5.30 -4.23 26.08
CA LEU A 159 -6.60 -3.57 25.95
C LEU A 159 -6.88 -3.13 24.51
N LEU A 160 -5.91 -2.48 23.87
CA LEU A 160 -6.02 -2.06 22.47
C LEU A 160 -6.23 -3.27 21.54
N SER A 161 -5.52 -4.36 21.77
CA SER A 161 -5.66 -5.59 20.98
C SER A 161 -7.05 -6.22 21.15
N ALA A 162 -7.61 -6.18 22.36
CA ALA A 162 -8.98 -6.64 22.62
C ALA A 162 -10.03 -5.75 21.93
N VAL A 163 -9.90 -4.42 22.05
CA VAL A 163 -10.80 -3.45 21.37
C VAL A 163 -10.76 -3.66 19.86
N ARG A 164 -9.56 -3.79 19.30
CA ARG A 164 -9.32 -4.04 17.88
C ARG A 164 -10.00 -5.33 17.40
N SER A 165 -9.91 -6.40 18.19
CA SER A 165 -10.59 -7.67 17.91
C SER A 165 -12.11 -7.55 17.94
N ARG A 166 -12.67 -6.68 18.81
CA ARG A 166 -14.12 -6.45 18.86
C ARG A 166 -14.62 -5.59 17.71
N ILE A 167 -13.88 -4.53 17.36
CA ILE A 167 -14.26 -3.67 16.23
C ILE A 167 -14.12 -4.43 14.91
N ASN A 168 -13.06 -5.24 14.78
CA ASN A 168 -12.73 -6.04 13.60
C ASN A 168 -12.94 -5.32 12.25
N ARG A 169 -12.62 -4.02 12.19
CA ARG A 169 -12.83 -3.20 10.99
C ARG A 169 -12.07 -3.79 9.79
N PRO A 170 -12.70 -4.00 8.62
CA PRO A 170 -11.99 -4.42 7.42
C PRO A 170 -10.95 -3.37 7.02
N ARG A 171 -9.86 -3.79 6.40
CA ARG A 171 -8.79 -2.88 5.94
C ARG A 171 -9.13 -2.22 4.60
N PRO A 172 -8.41 -1.15 4.21
CA PRO A 172 -8.64 -0.49 2.91
C PRO A 172 -8.61 -1.45 1.72
N TYR A 173 -7.61 -2.33 1.65
CA TYR A 173 -7.49 -3.34 0.58
C TYR A 173 -8.52 -4.48 0.63
N GLU A 174 -9.28 -4.62 1.73
CA GLU A 174 -10.38 -5.58 1.82
C GLU A 174 -11.70 -4.98 1.30
N THR A 175 -11.82 -3.65 1.39
CA THR A 175 -13.08 -2.92 1.11
C THR A 175 -13.08 -2.28 -0.28
N TRP A 176 -11.92 -1.78 -0.68
CA TRP A 176 -11.70 -1.04 -1.91
C TRP A 176 -10.71 -1.86 -2.74
N ASP A 177 -11.00 -2.10 -4.02
CA ASP A 177 -10.19 -2.94 -4.93
C ASP A 177 -8.86 -2.26 -5.29
N ILE A 178 -8.07 -1.97 -4.26
CA ILE A 178 -6.78 -1.29 -4.32
C ILE A 178 -5.68 -2.33 -4.22
N THR A 179 -4.61 -2.13 -5.00
CA THR A 179 -3.35 -2.85 -4.79
C THR A 179 -2.52 -2.11 -3.74
N PRO A 180 -2.35 -2.63 -2.51
CA PRO A 180 -1.61 -1.91 -1.46
C PRO A 180 -0.12 -1.85 -1.77
N LEU A 181 0.51 -0.70 -1.54
CA LEU A 181 1.96 -0.55 -1.73
C LEU A 181 2.77 -1.39 -0.74
N ILE A 182 2.24 -1.68 0.46
CA ILE A 182 2.88 -2.60 1.42
C ILE A 182 2.13 -3.93 1.35
N PRO A 183 2.76 -5.03 0.91
CA PRO A 183 2.11 -6.34 0.86
C PRO A 183 1.73 -6.79 2.27
N LYS A 184 0.46 -7.13 2.47
CA LYS A 184 -0.09 -7.58 3.73
C LYS A 184 -1.35 -8.40 3.51
N ASP A 185 -1.34 -9.64 4.00
CA ASP A 185 -2.44 -10.60 3.79
C ASP A 185 -3.30 -10.82 5.04
N THR A 186 -3.22 -9.92 6.02
CA THR A 186 -4.05 -10.03 7.24
C THR A 186 -5.47 -9.55 6.97
N LYS A 187 -6.49 -10.26 7.45
CA LYS A 187 -7.89 -9.83 7.34
C LYS A 187 -8.39 -9.13 8.61
N GLY A 188 -9.27 -8.15 8.43
CA GLY A 188 -9.90 -7.41 9.50
C GLY A 188 -8.91 -6.69 10.42
N ASN A 189 -9.44 -6.29 11.57
CA ASN A 189 -8.68 -5.57 12.59
C ASN A 189 -7.91 -4.40 11.96
N SER A 190 -8.55 -3.40 11.37
CA SER A 190 -7.81 -2.22 10.89
C SER A 190 -7.61 -1.21 12.00
N MET A 191 -8.68 -0.91 12.73
CA MET A 191 -8.75 0.10 13.77
C MET A 191 -8.52 -0.49 15.17
N PRO A 192 -7.79 0.20 16.06
CA PRO A 192 -6.75 1.19 15.78
C PRO A 192 -5.45 0.55 15.26
N SER A 193 -4.55 1.38 14.72
CA SER A 193 -3.23 0.95 14.25
C SER A 193 -2.30 0.59 15.42
N ARG A 194 -1.96 -0.70 15.56
CA ARG A 194 -1.04 -1.19 16.60
C ARG A 194 0.38 -0.63 16.51
N HIS A 195 0.89 -0.39 15.30
CA HIS A 195 2.26 0.10 15.11
C HIS A 195 2.36 1.53 15.64
N VAL A 196 1.48 2.40 15.15
CA VAL A 196 1.42 3.81 15.55
C VAL A 196 1.14 3.95 17.05
N PHE A 197 0.21 3.15 17.58
CA PHE A 197 -0.05 3.08 19.02
C PHE A 197 1.20 2.71 19.82
N SER A 198 1.90 1.63 19.44
CA SER A 198 3.06 1.14 20.18
C SER A 198 4.21 2.14 20.13
N THR A 199 4.45 2.75 18.97
CA THR A 199 5.47 3.81 18.82
C THR A 199 5.14 5.02 19.68
N ALA A 200 3.89 5.47 19.70
CA ALA A 200 3.47 6.61 20.52
C ALA A 200 3.61 6.32 22.02
N VAL A 201 3.18 5.16 22.51
CA VAL A 201 3.29 4.85 23.95
C VAL A 201 4.75 4.64 24.38
N ILE A 202 5.61 4.07 23.52
CA ILE A 202 7.06 3.97 23.77
C ILE A 202 7.68 5.37 23.81
N ALA A 203 7.28 6.27 22.90
CA ALA A 203 7.74 7.66 22.91
C ALA A 203 7.38 8.38 24.21
N MET A 204 6.14 8.19 24.71
CA MET A 204 5.72 8.74 26.00
C MET A 204 6.52 8.18 27.17
N ALA A 205 6.93 6.90 27.14
CA ALA A 205 7.80 6.32 28.15
C ALA A 205 9.22 6.92 28.13
N TRP A 206 9.68 7.41 26.97
CA TRP A 206 10.98 8.07 26.84
C TRP A 206 11.00 9.50 27.38
N ILE A 207 9.89 10.25 27.32
CA ILE A 207 9.85 11.67 27.70
C ILE A 207 10.41 11.95 29.12
N PRO A 208 10.03 11.20 30.17
CA PRO A 208 10.56 11.41 31.53
C PRO A 208 12.06 11.14 31.67
N VAL A 209 12.66 10.39 30.74
CA VAL A 209 14.08 10.03 30.72
C VAL A 209 14.88 10.98 29.81
N SER A 210 14.34 11.29 28.63
CA SER A 210 14.92 12.20 27.65
C SER A 210 13.80 12.80 26.81
N LEU A 211 13.43 14.04 27.13
CA LEU A 211 12.43 14.80 26.38
C LEU A 211 12.75 14.88 24.87
N PRO A 212 14.00 15.15 24.43
CA PRO A 212 14.34 15.16 23.00
C PRO A 212 14.10 13.79 22.33
N ALA A 213 14.49 12.69 22.97
CA ALA A 213 14.26 11.35 22.42
C ALA A 213 12.77 11.03 22.33
N GLY A 214 11.99 11.36 23.36
CA GLY A 214 10.53 11.20 23.37
C GLY A 214 9.85 11.99 22.25
N ILE A 215 10.19 13.27 22.08
CA ILE A 215 9.66 14.10 20.98
C ILE A 215 10.03 13.52 19.61
N LEU A 216 11.29 13.10 19.43
CA LEU A 216 11.74 12.50 18.18
C LEU A 216 10.94 11.22 17.86
N LEU A 217 10.69 10.37 18.84
CA LEU A 217 9.91 9.14 18.65
C LEU A 217 8.43 9.44 18.35
N LEU A 218 7.84 10.51 18.90
CA LEU A 218 6.49 10.96 18.52
C LEU A 218 6.45 11.42 17.05
N LEU A 219 7.48 12.15 16.59
CA LEU A 219 7.60 12.52 15.18
C LEU A 219 7.75 11.28 14.29
N VAL A 220 8.49 10.27 14.75
CA VAL A 220 8.58 8.97 14.05
C VAL A 220 7.20 8.29 14.00
N ALA A 221 6.38 8.33 15.06
CA ALA A 221 5.01 7.79 15.02
C ALA A 221 4.12 8.51 13.99
N VAL A 222 4.29 9.82 13.81
CA VAL A 222 3.60 10.59 12.75
C VAL A 222 4.09 10.13 11.37
N LEU A 223 5.40 9.99 11.17
CA LEU A 223 5.97 9.49 9.92
C LEU A 223 5.45 8.07 9.60
N GLU A 224 5.43 7.18 10.58
CA GLU A 224 4.86 5.84 10.42
C GLU A 224 3.38 5.91 10.03
N SER A 225 2.61 6.82 10.62
CA SER A 225 1.19 7.02 10.27
C SER A 225 1.02 7.33 8.78
N VAL A 226 1.84 8.25 8.26
CA VAL A 226 1.86 8.59 6.83
C VAL A 226 2.23 7.37 5.98
N ILE A 227 3.29 6.65 6.34
CA ILE A 227 3.74 5.45 5.61
C ILE A 227 2.66 4.36 5.58
N ARG A 228 1.91 4.15 6.68
CA ARG A 228 0.85 3.13 6.75
C ARG A 228 -0.37 3.52 5.92
N VAL A 229 -0.72 4.80 5.83
CA VAL A 229 -1.81 5.29 4.99
C VAL A 229 -1.43 5.21 3.50
N LEU A 230 -0.25 5.74 3.12
CA LEU A 230 0.25 5.62 1.74
C LEU A 230 0.44 4.15 1.33
N GLY A 231 0.88 3.32 2.27
CA GLY A 231 1.01 1.88 2.11
C GLY A 231 -0.30 1.14 1.80
N GLY A 232 -1.45 1.79 1.96
CA GLY A 232 -2.77 1.20 1.71
C GLY A 232 -3.22 0.21 2.79
N VAL A 233 -2.51 0.12 3.91
CA VAL A 233 -2.75 -0.92 4.93
C VAL A 233 -3.65 -0.46 6.08
N HIS A 234 -3.88 0.85 6.21
CA HIS A 234 -4.70 1.48 7.26
C HIS A 234 -5.40 2.74 6.75
N TYR A 235 -6.58 3.05 7.29
CA TYR A 235 -7.25 4.32 7.07
C TYR A 235 -6.61 5.45 7.90
N PRO A 236 -6.73 6.72 7.49
CA PRO A 236 -6.31 7.86 8.30
C PRO A 236 -6.88 7.85 9.73
N SER A 237 -8.13 7.44 9.91
CA SER A 237 -8.75 7.33 11.24
C SER A 237 -8.18 6.19 12.08
N ASP A 238 -7.65 5.12 11.48
CA ASP A 238 -7.02 4.04 12.23
C ASP A 238 -5.70 4.49 12.85
N VAL A 239 -4.90 5.26 12.09
CA VAL A 239 -3.61 5.78 12.56
C VAL A 239 -3.79 6.95 13.53
N ALA A 240 -4.76 7.83 13.29
CA ALA A 240 -5.09 8.92 14.22
C ALA A 240 -5.56 8.37 15.58
N ALA A 241 -6.46 7.38 15.58
CA ALA A 241 -6.90 6.72 16.80
C ALA A 241 -5.73 6.01 17.51
N GLY A 242 -4.88 5.30 16.77
CA GLY A 242 -3.69 4.66 17.34
C GLY A 242 -2.75 5.65 18.02
N TYR A 243 -2.44 6.76 17.35
CA TYR A 243 -1.58 7.81 17.89
C TYR A 243 -2.16 8.44 19.15
N LEU A 244 -3.43 8.87 19.09
CA LEU A 244 -4.10 9.53 20.21
C LEU A 244 -4.20 8.60 21.42
N ILE A 245 -4.63 7.36 21.22
CA ILE A 245 -4.74 6.38 22.32
C ILE A 245 -3.36 6.11 22.92
N GLY A 246 -2.30 6.02 22.11
CA GLY A 246 -0.93 5.80 22.59
C GLY A 246 -0.41 6.96 23.44
N VAL A 247 -0.63 8.20 22.99
CA VAL A 247 -0.28 9.41 23.77
C VAL A 247 -1.06 9.47 25.08
N LEU A 248 -2.38 9.31 25.03
CA LEU A 248 -3.24 9.35 26.21
C LEU A 248 -2.89 8.26 27.23
N ALA A 249 -2.64 7.04 26.77
CA ALA A 249 -2.20 5.94 27.62
C ALA A 249 -0.87 6.23 28.32
N GLY A 250 0.01 7.01 27.69
CA GLY A 250 1.31 7.36 28.23
C GLY A 250 1.35 8.60 29.12
N LEU A 251 0.29 9.42 29.17
CA LEU A 251 0.23 10.62 30.02
C LEU A 251 0.57 10.35 31.50
N PRO A 252 0.08 9.27 32.14
CA PRO A 252 0.42 8.99 33.54
C PRO A 252 1.92 8.81 33.76
N MET A 253 2.68 8.39 32.74
CA MET A 253 4.12 8.20 32.84
C MET A 253 4.90 9.51 33.01
N LEU A 254 4.31 10.65 32.64
CA LEU A 254 4.95 11.97 32.71
C LEU A 254 5.06 12.53 34.12
N PHE A 255 4.24 12.06 35.05
CA PHE A 255 4.10 12.61 36.40
C PHE A 255 4.84 11.76 37.46
N LEU A 256 5.75 10.90 37.04
CA LEU A 256 6.46 9.93 37.86
C LEU A 256 7.95 10.20 37.84
#